data_AF-A0A8T0DNS7-F1
#
_entry.id   AF-A0A8T0DNS7-F1
#
_cell.length_a   1.000
_cell.length_b   1.000
_cell.length_c   1.000
_cell.angle_alpha   90.00
_cell.angle_beta   90.00
_cell.angle_gamma   90.00
#
_symmetry.space_group_name_H-M   'P 1'
#
loop_
_entity.id
_entity.type
_entity.pdbx_description
1 polymer ?
#
loop_
_entity_poly.entity_id
_entity_poly.type
_entity_poly.pdbx_seq_one_letter_code
_entity_poly.pdbx_strand_id
1 'polypeptide(L)'
;VDTILVIEDGFLETFLREDLPPEVTIARLPKSSGVVTRSAEQWTRQRDARVCAYLHGENPFRPLHPHQITLKASEYSIYKVGSEAIPDALLPHGAQEDEETWRNPVQVPVGRDLKNRLLAVSQATESQHVPEAPVYGFIVIVSVADDKSSFTVLSPCSYAPPSNFLLLTTICYVDPELI
;
A
#
# COMPACT_ATOMS: atom_id res chain seq x y z
N VAL A 1 -0.24 -17.76 -17.35
CA VAL A 1 1.18 -17.88 -16.94
C VAL A 1 1.67 -19.20 -17.48
N ASP A 2 2.70 -19.20 -18.32
CA ASP A 2 3.14 -20.41 -19.03
C ASP A 2 4.23 -21.19 -18.28
N THR A 3 4.92 -20.54 -17.34
CA THR A 3 6.01 -21.13 -16.57
C THR A 3 6.02 -20.63 -15.13
N ILE A 4 6.21 -21.54 -14.19
CA ILE A 4 6.31 -21.28 -12.75
C ILE A 4 7.66 -21.79 -12.24
N LEU A 5 8.38 -20.92 -11.53
CA LEU A 5 9.65 -21.24 -10.90
C LEU A 5 9.45 -21.38 -9.39
N VAL A 6 9.65 -22.59 -8.86
CA VAL A 6 9.51 -22.88 -7.43
C VAL A 6 10.89 -22.86 -6.78
N ILE A 7 11.10 -21.99 -5.80
CA ILE A 7 12.40 -21.89 -5.12
C ILE A 7 12.42 -22.86 -3.94
N GLU A 8 13.34 -23.83 -3.96
CA GLU A 8 13.66 -24.82 -2.91
C GLU A 8 12.55 -25.84 -2.56
N ASP A 9 11.30 -25.40 -2.48
CA ASP A 9 10.16 -26.14 -1.93
C ASP A 9 9.63 -27.24 -2.88
N GLY A 10 9.91 -28.49 -2.56
CA GLY A 10 9.43 -29.66 -3.32
C GLY A 10 7.98 -30.05 -3.04
N PHE A 11 7.43 -29.68 -1.87
CA PHE A 11 6.03 -29.93 -1.57
C PHE A 11 5.13 -28.99 -2.37
N LEU A 12 5.49 -27.70 -2.42
CA LEU A 12 4.81 -26.71 -3.24
C LEU A 12 4.88 -27.07 -4.73
N GLU A 13 6.02 -27.55 -5.23
CA GLU A 13 6.12 -28.04 -6.61
C GLU A 13 5.13 -29.16 -6.91
N THR A 14 5.06 -30.17 -6.03
CA THR A 14 4.13 -31.31 -6.19
C THR A 14 2.69 -30.84 -6.16
N PHE A 15 2.34 -30.00 -5.18
CA PHE A 15 1.00 -29.42 -5.04
C PHE A 15 0.59 -28.64 -6.30
N LEU A 16 1.47 -27.79 -6.82
CA LEU A 16 1.19 -27.00 -8.02
C LEU A 16 1.03 -27.88 -9.27
N ARG A 17 1.74 -29.01 -9.37
CA ARG A 17 1.58 -29.96 -10.49
C ARG A 17 0.24 -30.70 -10.44
N GLU A 18 -0.30 -30.93 -9.25
CA GLU A 18 -1.60 -31.57 -9.07
C GLU A 18 -2.76 -30.59 -9.33
N ASP A 19 -2.60 -29.32 -8.95
CA ASP A 19 -3.66 -28.30 -9.00
C ASP A 19 -3.72 -27.55 -10.34
N LEU A 20 -2.60 -27.42 -11.06
CA LEU A 20 -2.52 -26.61 -12.28
C LEU A 20 -2.67 -27.43 -13.57
N PRO A 21 -3.11 -26.78 -14.66
CA PRO A 21 -3.18 -27.41 -15.98
C PRO A 21 -1.81 -27.94 -16.46
N PRO A 22 -1.77 -29.08 -17.17
CA PRO A 22 -0.54 -29.72 -17.61
C PRO A 22 0.29 -28.90 -18.61
N GLU A 23 -0.30 -27.88 -19.24
CA GLU A 23 0.38 -26.95 -20.14
C GLU A 23 1.33 -26.01 -19.40
N VAL A 24 1.16 -25.82 -18.09
CA VAL A 24 2.01 -24.94 -17.28
C VAL A 24 3.32 -25.65 -16.96
N THR A 25 4.44 -25.08 -17.41
CA THR A 25 5.77 -25.64 -17.10
C THR A 25 6.18 -25.27 -15.67
N ILE A 26 6.38 -26.27 -14.81
CA ILE A 26 6.82 -26.05 -13.42
C ILE A 26 8.27 -26.53 -13.27
N ALA A 27 9.15 -25.61 -12.86
CA ALA A 27 10.58 -25.91 -12.63
C ALA A 27 11.00 -25.51 -11.22
N ARG A 28 11.54 -26.47 -10.47
CA ARG A 28 12.12 -26.20 -9.15
C ARG A 28 13.58 -25.78 -9.26
N LEU A 29 13.93 -24.69 -8.58
CA LEU A 29 15.28 -24.11 -8.56
C LEU A 29 15.85 -24.14 -7.14
N PRO A 30 17.16 -24.44 -6.97
CA PRO A 30 17.80 -24.31 -5.68
C PRO A 30 17.92 -22.82 -5.30
N LYS A 31 17.72 -22.52 -4.01
CA LYS A 31 18.02 -21.21 -3.47
C LYS A 31 19.53 -20.96 -3.53
N SER A 32 19.93 -19.75 -3.91
CA SER A 32 21.34 -19.36 -3.90
C SER A 32 21.90 -19.36 -2.48
N SER A 33 23.12 -19.87 -2.30
CA SER A 33 23.80 -19.95 -0.99
C SER A 33 24.10 -18.59 -0.38
N GLY A 34 24.09 -17.52 -1.17
CA GLY A 34 24.26 -16.14 -0.69
C GLY A 34 22.98 -15.50 -0.14
N VAL A 35 21.84 -16.20 -0.19
CA VAL A 35 20.57 -15.64 0.29
C VAL A 35 20.50 -15.72 1.81
N VAL A 36 20.44 -14.57 2.45
CA VAL A 36 20.28 -14.44 3.90
C VAL A 36 18.81 -14.25 4.31
N THR A 37 18.43 -14.86 5.41
CA THR A 37 17.12 -14.61 6.04
C THR A 37 17.15 -13.25 6.72
N ARG A 38 16.11 -12.42 6.49
CA ARG A 38 16.00 -11.09 7.08
C ARG A 38 15.03 -11.10 8.26
N SER A 39 15.36 -10.37 9.32
CA SER A 39 14.48 -10.13 10.45
C SER A 39 13.37 -9.12 10.10
N ALA A 40 12.30 -9.09 10.89
CA ALA A 40 11.21 -8.12 10.72
C ALA A 40 11.69 -6.66 10.79
N GLU A 41 12.69 -6.40 11.63
CA GLU A 41 13.33 -5.09 11.73
C GLU A 41 14.07 -4.72 10.44
N GLN A 42 14.84 -5.66 9.87
CA GLN A 42 15.51 -5.45 8.59
C GLN A 42 14.52 -5.19 7.46
N TRP A 43 13.39 -5.91 7.42
CA TRP A 43 12.31 -5.65 6.47
C TRP A 43 11.70 -4.26 6.63
N THR A 44 11.48 -3.82 7.87
CA THR A 44 10.96 -2.48 8.16
C THR A 44 11.92 -1.40 7.66
N ARG A 45 13.22 -1.52 7.98
CA ARG A 45 14.25 -0.60 7.51
C ARG A 45 14.35 -0.55 5.98
N GLN A 46 14.24 -1.71 5.31
CA GLN A 46 14.26 -1.77 3.85
C GLN A 46 13.03 -1.11 3.22
N ARG A 47 11.84 -1.29 3.82
CA ARG A 47 10.61 -0.61 3.38
C ARG A 47 10.75 0.89 3.51
N ASP A 48 11.23 1.39 4.66
CA ASP A 48 11.40 2.82 4.89
C ASP A 48 12.46 3.40 3.94
N ALA A 49 13.54 2.67 3.66
CA ALA A 49 14.53 3.05 2.66
C ALA A 49 13.95 3.14 1.24
N ARG A 50 12.98 2.27 0.90
CA ARG A 50 12.30 2.33 -0.41
C ARG A 50 11.35 3.53 -0.52
N VAL A 51 10.63 3.87 0.55
CA VAL A 51 9.81 5.09 0.58
C VAL A 51 10.70 6.34 0.51
N CYS A 52 11.82 6.35 1.23
CA CYS A 52 12.82 7.41 1.16
C CYS A 52 13.38 7.57 -0.27
N ALA A 53 13.80 6.47 -0.90
CA ALA A 53 14.31 6.50 -2.27
C ALA A 53 13.27 6.97 -3.30
N TYR A 54 11.98 6.72 -3.06
CA TYR A 54 10.90 7.23 -3.91
C TYR A 54 10.76 8.76 -3.82
N LEU A 55 10.88 9.33 -2.62
CA LEU A 55 10.69 10.77 -2.38
C LEU A 55 11.96 11.59 -2.63
N HIS A 56 13.10 11.08 -2.17
CA HIS A 56 14.40 11.77 -2.14
C HIS A 56 15.40 11.24 -3.19
N GLY A 57 15.03 10.20 -3.93
CA GLY A 57 15.90 9.56 -4.93
C GLY A 57 16.82 8.48 -4.33
N GLU A 58 17.20 7.49 -5.15
CA GLU A 58 18.12 6.41 -4.75
C GLU A 58 19.59 6.80 -4.93
N ASN A 59 19.88 7.76 -5.82
CA ASN A 59 21.23 8.17 -6.17
C ASN A 59 21.63 9.46 -5.41
N PRO A 60 22.64 9.43 -4.52
CA PRO A 60 23.10 10.61 -3.80
C PRO A 60 23.58 11.77 -4.70
N PHE A 61 24.01 11.47 -5.93
CA PHE A 61 24.45 12.48 -6.90
C PHE A 61 23.30 13.11 -7.70
N ARG A 62 22.09 12.57 -7.58
CA ARG A 62 20.86 13.10 -8.20
C ARG A 62 19.71 13.02 -7.20
N PRO A 63 19.79 13.80 -6.10
CA PRO A 63 18.71 13.83 -5.13
C PRO A 63 17.44 14.38 -5.77
N LEU A 64 16.31 13.81 -5.35
CA LEU A 64 15.00 14.41 -5.57
C LEU A 64 14.66 15.25 -4.33
N HIS A 65 13.89 16.31 -4.52
CA HIS A 65 13.49 17.21 -3.45
C HIS A 65 11.97 17.19 -3.35
N PRO A 66 11.40 16.45 -2.39
CA PRO A 66 9.96 16.42 -2.20
C PRO A 66 9.48 17.76 -1.63
N HIS A 67 8.20 18.03 -1.83
CA HIS A 67 7.54 19.28 -1.45
C HIS A 67 6.52 19.04 -0.35
N GLN A 68 6.45 19.96 0.61
CA GLN A 68 5.37 20.00 1.58
C GLN A 68 4.21 20.83 1.06
N ILE A 69 3.02 20.23 1.02
CA ILE A 69 1.81 20.86 0.49
C ILE A 69 0.68 20.67 1.49
N THR A 70 0.01 21.77 1.84
CA THR A 70 -1.18 21.73 2.70
C THR A 70 -2.43 21.56 1.84
N LEU A 71 -3.18 20.51 2.11
CA LEU A 71 -4.42 20.16 1.42
C LEU A 71 -5.61 20.36 2.36
N LYS A 72 -6.74 20.81 1.82
CA LYS A 72 -7.99 20.96 2.60
C LYS A 72 -8.69 19.61 2.72
N ALA A 73 -9.06 19.22 3.93
CA ALA A 73 -9.77 17.97 4.19
C ALA A 73 -11.13 17.90 3.47
N SER A 74 -11.77 19.04 3.19
CA SER A 74 -13.05 19.09 2.47
C SER A 74 -12.96 18.75 0.98
N GLU A 75 -11.77 18.86 0.38
CA GLU A 75 -11.55 18.65 -1.06
C GLU A 75 -11.07 17.22 -1.36
N TYR A 76 -10.63 16.45 -0.36
CA TYR A 76 -10.04 15.13 -0.50
C TYR A 76 -10.78 14.08 0.31
N SER A 77 -10.93 12.88 -0.27
CA SER A 77 -11.56 11.73 0.39
C SER A 77 -10.53 10.61 0.53
N ILE A 78 -10.27 10.22 1.77
CA ILE A 78 -9.35 9.12 2.10
C ILE A 78 -10.17 7.85 2.28
N TYR A 79 -9.80 6.78 1.60
CA TYR A 79 -10.45 5.47 1.68
C TYR A 79 -9.50 4.45 2.26
N LYS A 80 -10.06 3.48 2.99
CA LYS A 80 -9.40 2.24 3.36
C LYS A 80 -10.13 1.10 2.68
N VAL A 81 -9.38 0.15 2.14
CA VAL A 81 -9.91 -1.05 1.48
C VAL A 81 -9.72 -2.22 2.43
N GLY A 82 -10.78 -3.01 2.61
CA GLY A 82 -10.87 -4.05 3.63
C GLY A 82 -11.38 -3.50 4.97
N SER A 83 -12.53 -4.00 5.40
CA SER A 83 -13.00 -3.88 6.79
C SER A 83 -12.32 -4.93 7.67
N GLU A 84 -12.38 -4.76 8.99
CA GLU A 84 -12.25 -5.91 9.88
C GLU A 84 -13.38 -6.90 9.52
N ALA A 85 -13.04 -8.18 9.37
CA ALA A 85 -14.04 -9.23 9.18
C ALA A 85 -15.03 -9.15 10.36
N ILE A 86 -16.32 -9.15 10.04
CA ILE A 86 -17.37 -9.18 11.04
C ILE A 86 -17.29 -10.56 11.69
N PRO A 87 -17.05 -10.66 13.01
CA PRO A 87 -17.05 -11.97 13.67
C PRO A 87 -18.37 -12.69 13.40
N ASP A 88 -18.32 -14.00 13.11
CA ASP A 88 -19.52 -14.82 12.80
C ASP A 88 -20.65 -14.65 13.83
N ALA A 89 -20.30 -14.35 15.08
CA ALA A 89 -21.24 -14.07 16.16
C ALA A 89 -22.14 -12.83 15.95
N LEU A 90 -21.77 -11.92 15.04
CA LEU A 90 -22.51 -10.71 14.70
C LEU A 90 -23.23 -10.82 13.34
N LEU A 91 -23.08 -11.94 12.62
CA LEU A 91 -23.80 -12.19 11.37
C LEU A 91 -25.26 -12.57 11.66
N PRO A 92 -26.25 -12.00 10.95
CA PRO A 92 -27.64 -12.45 11.03
C PRO A 92 -27.76 -13.94 10.71
N HIS A 93 -28.70 -14.64 11.35
CA HIS A 93 -28.91 -16.07 11.13
C HIS A 93 -29.12 -16.39 9.63
N GLY A 94 -28.18 -17.15 9.05
CA GLY A 94 -28.23 -17.58 7.65
C GLY A 94 -27.48 -16.69 6.66
N ALA A 95 -26.88 -15.58 7.10
CA ALA A 95 -26.00 -14.78 6.25
C ALA A 95 -24.55 -15.31 6.32
N GLN A 96 -23.91 -15.46 5.17
CA GLN A 96 -22.45 -15.59 5.06
C GLN A 96 -21.89 -14.21 4.71
N GLU A 97 -20.66 -13.88 5.12
CA GLU A 97 -20.00 -12.66 4.64
C GLU A 97 -19.96 -12.67 3.11
N ASP A 98 -20.33 -11.55 2.48
CA ASP A 98 -20.11 -11.38 1.05
C ASP A 98 -18.61 -11.52 0.76
N GLU A 99 -18.24 -12.44 -0.13
CA GLU A 99 -16.84 -12.79 -0.45
C GLU A 99 -16.01 -11.57 -0.94
N GLU A 100 -16.66 -10.49 -1.35
CA GLU A 100 -16.02 -9.27 -1.87
C GLU A 100 -15.93 -8.12 -0.87
N THR A 101 -16.23 -8.34 0.41
CA THR A 101 -16.14 -7.29 1.44
C THR A 101 -14.75 -6.64 1.50
N TRP A 102 -13.69 -7.38 1.14
CA TRP A 102 -12.32 -6.85 1.05
C TRP A 102 -12.15 -5.75 -0.01
N ARG A 103 -13.00 -5.71 -1.04
CA ARG A 103 -12.97 -4.68 -2.10
C ARG A 103 -13.77 -3.44 -1.73
N ASN A 104 -14.63 -3.47 -0.71
CA ASN A 104 -15.48 -2.32 -0.41
C ASN A 104 -14.64 -1.15 0.15
N PRO A 105 -14.58 0.01 -0.54
CA PRO A 105 -13.82 1.16 -0.06
C PRO A 105 -14.61 1.89 1.04
N VAL A 106 -14.03 1.96 2.24
CA VAL A 106 -14.61 2.68 3.38
C VAL A 106 -13.93 4.03 3.54
N GLN A 107 -14.70 5.11 3.53
CA GLN A 107 -14.16 6.45 3.74
C GLN A 107 -13.70 6.62 5.19
N VAL A 108 -12.48 7.12 5.38
CA VAL A 108 -11.85 7.37 6.68
C VAL A 108 -11.80 8.88 6.93
N PRO A 109 -12.26 9.36 8.10
CA PRO A 109 -12.18 10.78 8.42
C PRO A 109 -10.72 11.22 8.59
N VAL A 110 -10.41 12.46 8.21
CA VAL A 110 -9.08 13.03 8.44
C VAL A 110 -8.85 13.18 9.94
N GLY A 111 -7.90 12.41 10.49
CA GLY A 111 -7.58 12.37 11.91
C GLY A 111 -6.08 12.37 12.18
N ARG A 112 -5.70 12.62 13.43
CA ARG A 112 -4.28 12.67 13.85
C ARG A 112 -3.58 11.31 13.71
N ASP A 113 -4.34 10.23 13.69
CA ASP A 113 -3.91 8.85 13.45
C ASP A 113 -3.37 8.64 12.02
N LEU A 114 -3.74 9.50 11.08
CA LEU A 114 -3.21 9.48 9.72
C LEU A 114 -1.81 10.09 9.61
N LYS A 115 -1.29 10.72 10.67
CA LYS A 115 0.08 11.24 10.69
C LYS A 115 1.08 10.13 10.37
N ASN A 116 2.05 10.45 9.52
CA ASN A 116 3.11 9.57 9.03
C ASN A 116 2.60 8.39 8.20
N ARG A 117 1.33 8.39 7.75
CA ARG A 117 0.81 7.36 6.85
C ARG A 117 1.11 7.70 5.40
N LEU A 118 1.53 6.68 4.65
CA LEU A 118 1.64 6.74 3.20
C LEU A 118 0.25 6.58 2.59
N LEU A 119 -0.10 7.46 1.65
CA LEU A 119 -1.33 7.42 0.88
C LEU A 119 -0.99 7.21 -0.60
N ALA A 120 -1.81 6.40 -1.27
CA ALA A 120 -1.80 6.27 -2.72
C ALA A 120 -2.76 7.30 -3.33
N VAL A 121 -2.33 8.01 -4.36
CA VAL A 121 -3.19 8.93 -5.12
C VAL A 121 -3.89 8.13 -6.23
N SER A 122 -5.16 7.79 -6.04
CA SER A 122 -5.91 6.93 -6.96
C SER A 122 -6.30 7.65 -8.25
N GLN A 123 -6.25 6.95 -9.38
CA GLN A 123 -6.75 7.43 -10.68
C GLN A 123 -8.26 7.20 -10.85
N ALA A 124 -8.95 6.67 -9.83
CA ALA A 124 -10.39 6.45 -9.89
C ALA A 124 -11.16 7.76 -10.14
N THR A 125 -12.24 7.67 -10.89
CA THR A 125 -13.21 8.78 -11.07
C THR A 125 -14.36 8.69 -10.08
N GLU A 126 -14.59 7.51 -9.49
CA GLU A 126 -15.69 7.22 -8.57
C GLU A 126 -15.18 6.42 -7.38
N SER A 127 -15.79 6.61 -6.21
CA SER A 127 -15.31 6.02 -4.94
C SER A 127 -15.24 4.49 -4.96
N GLN A 128 -16.19 3.83 -5.61
CA GLN A 128 -16.26 2.36 -5.73
C GLN A 128 -15.08 1.75 -6.49
N HIS A 129 -14.45 2.52 -7.38
CA HIS A 129 -13.34 2.05 -8.21
C HIS A 129 -11.96 2.31 -7.60
N VAL A 130 -11.90 3.01 -6.46
CA VAL A 130 -10.63 3.27 -5.73
C VAL A 130 -9.78 2.02 -5.47
N PRO A 131 -10.33 0.84 -5.11
CA PRO A 131 -9.55 -0.38 -4.89
C PRO A 131 -8.88 -0.94 -6.15
N GLU A 132 -9.46 -0.72 -7.32
CA GLU A 132 -9.04 -1.35 -8.59
C GLU A 132 -8.29 -0.39 -9.50
N ALA A 133 -8.52 0.91 -9.34
CA ALA A 133 -7.91 1.92 -10.16
C ALA A 133 -6.37 1.97 -9.93
N PRO A 134 -5.60 2.21 -11.00
CA PRO A 134 -4.18 2.52 -10.87
C PRO A 134 -3.96 3.76 -10.00
N VAL A 135 -2.71 4.00 -9.61
CA VAL A 135 -2.32 5.18 -8.82
C VAL A 135 -1.42 6.09 -9.64
N TYR A 136 -1.50 7.41 -9.43
CA TYR A 136 -0.53 8.36 -9.98
C TYR A 136 0.82 8.28 -9.24
N GLY A 137 0.77 7.97 -7.95
CA GLY A 137 1.93 7.94 -7.08
C GLY A 137 1.53 7.90 -5.61
N PHE A 138 2.49 8.21 -4.76
CA PHE A 138 2.31 8.15 -3.31
C PHE A 138 2.72 9.46 -2.64
N ILE A 139 2.05 9.78 -1.54
CA ILE A 139 2.31 10.96 -0.70
C ILE A 139 2.30 10.53 0.77
N VAL A 140 3.00 11.24 1.64
CA VAL A 140 3.04 10.94 3.08
C VAL A 140 2.42 12.07 3.87
N ILE A 141 1.47 11.79 4.76
CA ILE A 141 0.95 12.82 5.68
C ILE A 141 2.02 13.15 6.72
N VAL A 142 2.46 14.41 6.78
CA VAL A 142 3.43 14.91 7.75
C VAL A 142 2.74 15.46 8.98
N SER A 143 1.65 16.19 8.80
CA SER A 143 0.88 16.79 9.89
C SER A 143 -0.60 16.91 9.53
N VAL A 144 -1.43 16.96 10.58
CA VAL A 144 -2.88 17.18 10.47
C VAL A 144 -3.21 18.36 11.38
N ALA A 145 -3.96 19.33 10.88
CA ALA A 145 -4.33 20.51 11.64
C ALA A 145 -5.21 20.14 12.86
N ASP A 146 -5.13 20.93 13.93
CA ASP A 146 -5.85 20.63 15.18
C ASP A 146 -7.37 20.60 14.99
N ASP A 147 -7.87 21.46 14.10
CA ASP A 147 -9.28 21.58 13.71
C ASP A 147 -9.70 20.54 12.66
N LYS A 148 -8.75 19.71 12.18
CA LYS A 148 -8.95 18.69 11.12
C LYS A 148 -9.44 19.26 9.80
N SER A 149 -9.33 20.58 9.58
CA SER A 149 -9.78 21.22 8.34
C SER A 149 -8.79 21.02 7.18
N SER A 150 -7.54 20.72 7.51
CA SER A 150 -6.45 20.54 6.57
C SER A 150 -5.39 19.58 7.08
N PHE A 151 -4.58 19.07 6.15
CA PHE A 151 -3.44 18.21 6.44
C PHE A 151 -2.30 18.55 5.48
N THR A 152 -1.06 18.45 5.97
CA THR A 152 0.15 18.70 5.18
C THR A 152 0.75 17.37 4.76
N VAL A 153 1.02 17.23 3.47
CA VAL A 153 1.63 16.06 2.88
C VAL A 153 3.01 16.37 2.32
N LEU A 154 3.87 15.36 2.34
CA LEU A 154 5.11 15.31 1.59
C LEU A 154 4.82 14.64 0.25
N SER A 155 5.09 15.36 -0.84
CA SER A 155 4.76 14.97 -2.21
C SER A 155 6.00 15.03 -3.10
N PRO A 156 6.20 14.07 -4.02
CA PRO A 156 7.29 14.14 -5.01
C PRO A 156 7.10 15.30 -6.01
N CYS A 157 5.90 15.88 -6.10
CA CYS A 157 5.56 16.98 -6.99
C CYS A 157 5.12 18.21 -6.21
N SER A 158 5.41 19.41 -6.72
CA SER A 158 5.10 20.69 -6.08
C SER A 158 3.65 21.15 -6.17
N TYR A 159 2.83 20.46 -6.97
CA TYR A 159 1.42 20.76 -7.17
C TYR A 159 0.52 19.84 -6.34
N ALA A 160 -0.70 20.30 -6.08
CA ALA A 160 -1.72 19.50 -5.42
C ALA A 160 -1.99 18.19 -6.20
N PRO A 161 -2.24 17.05 -5.54
CA PRO A 161 -2.47 15.79 -6.23
C PRO A 161 -3.54 15.92 -7.33
N PRO A 162 -3.35 15.27 -8.49
CA PRO A 162 -4.28 15.36 -9.62
C PRO A 162 -5.66 14.74 -9.35
N SER A 163 -5.79 13.95 -8.29
CA SER A 163 -7.03 13.29 -7.87
C SER A 163 -7.30 13.56 -6.40
N ASN A 164 -8.59 13.69 -6.09
CA ASN A 164 -9.10 13.90 -4.75
C ASN A 164 -9.31 12.59 -4.00
N PHE A 165 -9.18 11.45 -4.68
CA PHE A 165 -9.34 10.13 -4.08
C PHE A 165 -7.98 9.58 -3.61
N LEU A 166 -7.86 9.40 -2.30
CA LEU A 166 -6.65 8.91 -1.65
C LEU A 166 -6.92 7.54 -1.02
N LEU A 167 -6.00 6.59 -1.21
CA LEU A 167 -6.07 5.26 -0.62
C LEU A 167 -5.07 5.16 0.53
N LEU A 168 -5.57 4.88 1.73
CA LEU A 168 -4.80 4.69 2.94
C LEU A 168 -4.05 3.36 2.88
N THR A 169 -2.73 3.41 3.08
CA THR A 169 -1.90 2.22 3.23
C THR A 169 -1.63 1.93 4.71
N THR A 170 -1.19 0.71 5.00
CA THR A 170 -0.72 0.32 6.35
C THR A 170 0.72 0.80 6.64
N ILE A 171 1.40 1.38 5.65
CA ILE A 171 2.80 1.78 5.76
C ILE A 171 2.89 3.11 6.52
N CYS A 172 3.71 3.10 7.56
CA CYS A 172 4.10 4.28 8.31
C CYS A 172 5.51 4.68 7.91
N TYR A 173 5.73 5.95 7.62
CA TYR A 173 7.03 6.49 7.24
C TYR A 173 7.22 7.87 7.89
N VAL A 174 8.38 8.07 8.51
CA VAL A 174 8.81 9.37 9.02
C VAL A 174 10.01 9.79 8.20
N ASP A 175 9.90 10.95 7.57
CA ASP A 175 11.00 11.51 6.78
C ASP A 175 12.16 11.87 7.70
N PRO A 176 13.37 11.30 7.51
CA PRO A 176 14.54 11.63 8.30
C PRO A 176 14.93 13.12 8.24
N GLU A 177 14.59 13.83 7.17
CA GLU A 177 14.90 15.27 7.03
C GLU A 177 13.96 16.19 7.83
N LEU A 178 12.88 15.64 8.38
CA LEU A 178 11.88 16.38 9.17
C LEU A 178 11.99 16.14 10.69
N ILE A 179 13.03 15.40 11.12
CA ILE A 179 13.31 15.06 12.52
C ILE A 179 14.38 16.00 13.09
#